data_AF-A0A350XG95-F1
#
_entry.id   AF-A0A350XG95-F1
#
_cell.length_a   1.000
_cell.length_b   1.000
_cell.length_c   1.000
_cell.angle_alpha   90.00
_cell.angle_beta   90.00
_cell.angle_gamma   90.00
#
_symmetry.space_group_name_H-M   'P 1'
#
loop_
_entity.id
_entity.type
_entity.pdbx_description
1 polymer ?
#
loop_
_entity_poly.entity_id
_entity_poly.type
_entity_poly.pdbx_seq_one_letter_code
_entity_poly.pdbx_strand_id
1 'polypeptide(L)'
;MGFNHRFLLRLITNLLICTLVLSSVSVLLWTIDEFIGWDILPENISVYVRGLIIGIAWVTFTFIVAHTLLSITLFAEASASRAKLPDLQISLPLKRRLKRILALTVMVSILLIVGLQAVDGVRKNITERTARQEAIIEFNQIQKTVDQSLPKVLKLFTPSLLKSIQTNTISASEINQIFESVRVSFPHEPSLALLIPAKQPYKYYKLDRQAIALDKNSVPYLRPQFYLGFPNQVENQVVAKLFSKQVYALKNELKGGFINNTNPSYWGVLKLNNQAIALVYLGVNYTCPQPTKLIKDTCISPGPKTLHTN
;
A
#
# COMPACT_ATOMS: atom_id res chain seq x y z
N MET A 1 36.56 -55.26 -13.49
CA MET A 1 35.11 -55.23 -13.81
C MET A 1 34.85 -54.03 -14.71
N GLY A 2 34.71 -54.25 -16.02
CA GLY A 2 34.45 -53.17 -16.97
C GLY A 2 32.99 -52.73 -16.87
N PHE A 3 32.75 -51.49 -16.43
CA PHE A 3 31.42 -50.91 -16.43
C PHE A 3 30.88 -50.83 -17.86
N ASN A 4 29.67 -51.35 -18.08
CA ASN A 4 29.08 -51.44 -19.42
C ASN A 4 28.63 -50.04 -19.89
N HIS A 5 29.49 -49.37 -20.65
CA HIS A 5 29.29 -47.99 -21.13
C HIS A 5 27.95 -47.76 -21.83
N ARG A 6 27.39 -48.79 -22.49
CA ARG A 6 26.07 -48.73 -23.15
C ARG A 6 24.91 -48.61 -22.16
N PHE A 7 25.03 -49.23 -20.98
CA PHE A 7 24.03 -49.12 -19.92
C PHE A 7 24.03 -47.71 -19.31
N LEU A 8 25.23 -47.16 -19.05
CA LEU A 8 25.38 -45.80 -18.54
C LEU A 8 24.81 -44.76 -19.51
N LEU A 9 25.09 -44.91 -20.81
CA LEU A 9 24.58 -44.00 -21.83
C LEU A 9 23.05 -44.03 -21.94
N ARG A 10 22.44 -45.22 -21.88
CA ARG A 10 20.97 -45.36 -21.86
C ARG A 10 20.35 -44.77 -20.60
N LEU A 11 20.97 -44.99 -19.44
CA LEU A 11 20.50 -44.45 -18.16
C LEU A 11 20.52 -42.92 -18.18
N ILE A 12 21.63 -42.31 -18.61
CA ILE A 12 21.78 -40.85 -18.69
C ILE A 12 20.81 -40.26 -19.72
N THR A 13 20.61 -40.91 -20.86
CA THR A 13 19.68 -40.44 -21.90
C THR A 13 18.22 -40.50 -21.42
N ASN A 14 17.82 -41.57 -20.72
CA ASN A 14 16.48 -41.68 -20.16
C ASN A 14 16.25 -40.66 -19.04
N LEU A 15 17.23 -40.43 -18.16
CA LEU A 15 17.20 -39.36 -17.16
C LEU A 15 17.05 -37.97 -17.80
N LEU A 16 17.72 -37.75 -18.94
CA LEU A 16 17.62 -36.51 -19.69
C LEU A 16 16.21 -36.28 -20.24
N ILE A 17 15.63 -37.32 -20.85
CA ILE A 17 14.28 -37.25 -21.41
C ILE A 17 13.28 -36.99 -20.27
N CYS A 18 13.40 -37.69 -19.15
CA CYS A 18 12.53 -37.48 -17.99
C CYS A 18 12.65 -36.05 -17.43
N THR A 19 13.87 -35.51 -17.30
CA THR A 19 14.09 -34.14 -16.79
C THR A 19 13.62 -33.07 -17.77
N LEU A 20 13.74 -33.31 -19.09
CA LEU A 20 13.24 -32.42 -20.13
C LEU A 20 11.71 -32.40 -20.17
N VAL A 21 11.06 -33.56 -20.02
CA VAL A 21 9.60 -33.66 -19.88
C VAL A 21 9.14 -32.96 -18.61
N LEU A 22 9.81 -33.19 -17.47
CA LEU A 22 9.49 -32.50 -16.22
C LEU A 22 9.61 -30.98 -16.38
N SER A 23 10.70 -30.49 -16.99
CA SER A 23 10.90 -29.06 -17.23
C SER A 23 9.85 -28.46 -18.16
N SER A 24 9.46 -29.17 -19.22
CA SER A 24 8.41 -28.72 -20.14
C SER A 24 7.05 -28.63 -19.44
N VAL A 25 6.72 -29.62 -18.60
CA VAL A 25 5.51 -29.61 -17.78
C VAL A 25 5.54 -28.48 -16.74
N SER A 26 6.69 -28.22 -16.11
CA SER A 26 6.84 -27.10 -15.17
C SER A 26 6.65 -25.74 -15.83
N VAL A 27 7.21 -25.54 -17.04
CA VAL A 27 7.01 -24.30 -17.80
C VAL A 27 5.55 -24.14 -18.23
N LEU A 28 4.91 -25.23 -18.68
CA LEU A 28 3.52 -25.22 -19.10
C LEU A 28 2.57 -24.89 -17.93
N LEU A 29 2.78 -25.53 -16.76
CA LEU A 29 2.05 -25.21 -15.53
C LEU A 29 2.26 -23.75 -15.12
N TRP A 30 3.48 -23.23 -15.23
CA TRP A 30 3.77 -21.82 -14.94
C TRP A 30 3.05 -20.88 -15.90
N THR A 31 3.04 -21.15 -17.21
CA THR A 31 2.29 -20.32 -18.18
C THR A 31 0.78 -20.37 -17.96
N ILE A 32 0.23 -21.50 -17.52
CA ILE A 32 -1.21 -21.63 -17.21
C ILE A 32 -1.56 -20.80 -15.96
N ASP A 33 -0.72 -20.85 -14.93
CA ASP A 33 -0.85 -20.04 -13.72
C ASP A 33 -0.80 -18.53 -14.06
N GLU A 34 0.15 -18.13 -14.91
CA GLU A 34 0.37 -16.75 -15.37
C GLU A 34 -0.80 -16.21 -16.21
N PHE A 35 -1.38 -17.03 -17.10
CA PHE A 35 -2.49 -16.59 -17.96
C PHE A 35 -3.84 -16.54 -17.25
N ILE A 36 -4.05 -17.39 -16.25
CA ILE A 36 -5.33 -17.47 -15.52
C ILE A 36 -5.36 -16.48 -14.35
N GLY A 37 -4.21 -15.95 -13.91
CA GLY A 37 -4.12 -15.06 -12.75
C GLY A 37 -4.56 -15.76 -11.46
N TRP A 38 -4.42 -17.09 -11.44
CA TRP A 38 -4.86 -17.94 -10.35
C TRP A 38 -3.78 -17.88 -9.25
N ASP A 39 -3.87 -16.90 -8.35
CA ASP A 39 -3.09 -16.87 -7.10
C ASP A 39 -3.55 -18.03 -6.18
N ILE A 40 -3.32 -19.30 -6.57
CA ILE A 40 -3.67 -20.48 -5.78
C ILE A 40 -2.76 -20.62 -4.56
N LEU A 41 -1.56 -20.04 -4.62
CA LEU A 41 -0.56 -20.16 -3.56
C LEU A 41 -0.49 -18.90 -2.69
N PRO A 42 -0.51 -19.04 -1.34
CA PRO A 42 -0.24 -17.93 -0.43
C PRO A 42 1.06 -17.22 -0.79
N GLU A 43 1.11 -15.89 -0.63
CA GLU A 43 2.24 -15.03 -1.05
C GLU A 43 3.61 -15.58 -0.62
N ASN A 44 3.66 -16.13 0.61
CA ASN A 44 4.85 -16.70 1.24
C ASN A 44 5.39 -17.96 0.55
N ILE A 45 4.52 -18.76 -0.07
CA ILE A 45 4.86 -20.03 -0.74
C ILE A 45 5.21 -19.78 -2.21
N SER A 46 4.65 -18.72 -2.82
CA SER A 46 4.89 -18.38 -4.23
C SER A 46 6.37 -18.16 -4.54
N VAL A 47 7.14 -17.58 -3.61
CA VAL A 47 8.58 -17.32 -3.77
C VAL A 47 9.39 -18.62 -3.79
N TYR A 48 9.07 -19.57 -2.90
CA TYR A 48 9.77 -20.85 -2.85
C TYR A 48 9.44 -21.73 -4.05
N VAL A 49 8.18 -21.75 -4.50
CA VAL A 49 7.75 -22.51 -5.68
C VAL A 49 8.37 -21.92 -6.95
N ARG A 50 8.44 -20.58 -7.07
CA ARG A 50 9.16 -19.91 -8.17
C ARG A 50 10.65 -20.24 -8.16
N GLY A 51 11.30 -20.16 -7.00
CA GLY A 51 12.70 -20.56 -6.84
C GLY A 51 12.94 -22.03 -7.19
N LEU A 52 11.99 -22.91 -6.85
CA LEU A 52 12.03 -24.33 -7.18
C LEU A 52 11.89 -24.57 -8.70
N ILE A 53 10.95 -23.90 -9.37
CA ILE A 53 10.77 -24.01 -10.82
C ILE A 53 12.01 -23.51 -11.56
N ILE A 54 12.56 -22.35 -11.16
CA ILE A 54 13.80 -21.80 -11.73
C ILE A 54 14.98 -22.73 -11.45
N GLY A 55 15.07 -23.29 -10.23
CA GLY A 55 16.09 -24.26 -9.86
C GLY A 55 16.02 -25.54 -10.69
N ILE A 56 14.82 -26.10 -10.89
CA ILE A 56 14.60 -27.28 -11.73
C ILE A 56 14.94 -26.96 -13.19
N ALA A 57 14.56 -25.80 -13.72
CA ALA A 57 14.91 -25.39 -15.07
C ALA A 57 16.43 -25.26 -15.26
N TRP A 58 17.14 -24.68 -14.29
CA TRP A 58 18.59 -24.59 -14.29
C TRP A 58 19.28 -25.95 -14.22
N VAL A 59 18.81 -26.83 -13.33
CA VAL A 59 19.32 -28.20 -13.22
C VAL A 59 19.11 -28.94 -14.53
N THR A 60 17.91 -28.92 -15.10
CA THR A 60 17.63 -29.55 -16.40
C THR A 60 18.52 -28.98 -17.51
N PHE A 61 18.73 -27.66 -17.54
CA PHE A 61 19.63 -27.04 -18.52
C PHE A 61 21.08 -27.54 -18.37
N THR A 62 21.62 -27.57 -17.16
CA THR A 62 22.98 -28.07 -16.91
C THR A 62 23.14 -29.54 -17.29
N PHE A 63 22.10 -30.35 -17.07
CA PHE A 63 22.08 -31.75 -17.48
C PHE A 63 22.09 -31.90 -19.01
N ILE A 64 21.31 -31.10 -19.74
CA ILE A 64 21.32 -31.07 -21.22
C ILE A 64 22.70 -30.67 -21.75
N VAL A 65 23.34 -29.65 -21.15
CA VAL A 65 24.68 -29.22 -21.54
C VAL A 65 25.72 -30.31 -21.23
N ALA A 66 25.68 -30.93 -20.05
CA ALA A 66 26.58 -32.01 -19.71
C ALA A 66 26.42 -33.23 -20.63
N HIS A 67 25.18 -33.61 -20.97
CA HIS A 67 24.89 -34.73 -21.87
C HIS A 67 25.33 -34.45 -23.30
N THR A 68 25.09 -33.25 -23.82
CA THR A 68 25.57 -32.86 -25.14
C THR A 68 27.10 -32.86 -25.20
N LEU A 69 27.77 -32.34 -24.17
CA LEU A 69 29.23 -32.42 -24.06
C LEU A 69 29.72 -33.86 -24.00
N LEU A 70 29.16 -34.71 -23.15
CA LEU A 70 29.49 -36.14 -23.04
C LEU A 70 29.24 -36.89 -24.36
N SER A 71 28.13 -36.62 -25.04
CA SER A 71 27.81 -37.23 -26.33
C SER A 71 28.79 -36.81 -27.42
N ILE A 72 29.24 -35.55 -27.42
CA ILE A 72 30.27 -35.06 -28.34
C ILE A 72 31.63 -35.69 -28.01
N THR A 73 31.99 -35.80 -26.73
CA THR A 73 33.25 -36.43 -26.30
C THR A 73 33.28 -37.91 -26.68
N LEU A 74 32.22 -38.65 -26.42
CA LEU A 74 32.12 -40.07 -26.80
C LEU A 74 32.07 -40.27 -28.31
N PHE A 75 31.43 -39.37 -29.06
CA PHE A 75 31.47 -39.40 -30.51
C PHE A 75 32.88 -39.10 -31.05
N ALA A 76 33.60 -38.17 -30.44
CA ALA A 76 34.99 -37.85 -30.77
C ALA A 76 35.92 -39.04 -30.46
N GLU A 77 35.75 -39.69 -29.31
CA GLU A 77 36.53 -40.86 -28.89
C GLU A 77 36.23 -42.10 -29.76
N ALA A 78 34.96 -42.35 -30.10
CA ALA A 78 34.56 -43.42 -31.01
C ALA A 78 35.07 -43.20 -32.45
N SER A 79 35.20 -41.94 -32.87
CA SER A 79 35.75 -41.58 -34.18
C SER A 79 37.28 -41.66 -34.19
N ALA A 80 37.95 -41.23 -33.11
CA ALA A 80 39.41 -41.31 -32.95
C ALA A 80 39.89 -42.76 -32.85
N SER A 81 39.19 -43.61 -32.09
CA SER A 81 39.49 -45.04 -31.95
C SER A 81 39.32 -45.82 -33.25
N ARG A 82 38.36 -45.44 -34.11
CA ARG A 82 38.21 -46.02 -35.45
C ARG A 82 39.26 -45.55 -36.44
N ALA A 83 39.86 -44.37 -36.24
CA ALA A 83 40.77 -43.74 -37.18
C ALA A 83 42.27 -43.89 -36.84
N LYS A 84 42.65 -44.36 -35.64
CA LYS A 84 44.06 -44.48 -35.17
C LYS A 84 44.90 -43.21 -35.38
N LEU A 85 44.35 -42.03 -35.11
CA LEU A 85 45.03 -40.74 -35.30
C LEU A 85 45.53 -40.16 -33.96
N PRO A 86 46.71 -39.51 -33.91
CA PRO A 86 47.12 -38.68 -32.77
C PRO A 86 46.37 -37.34 -32.77
N ASP A 87 46.34 -36.69 -31.60
CA ASP A 87 45.48 -35.58 -31.15
C ASP A 87 44.61 -34.83 -32.19
N LEU A 88 43.30 -34.85 -31.94
CA LEU A 88 42.26 -34.22 -32.75
C LEU A 88 42.38 -32.68 -32.81
N GLN A 89 42.62 -32.14 -34.01
CA GLN A 89 42.28 -30.75 -34.31
C GLN A 89 40.79 -30.65 -34.68
N ILE A 90 40.01 -29.96 -33.85
CA ILE A 90 38.55 -29.77 -34.01
C ILE A 90 38.25 -29.08 -35.35
N SER A 91 37.37 -29.67 -36.16
CA SER A 91 37.01 -29.12 -37.47
C SER A 91 36.24 -27.79 -37.36
N LEU A 92 36.59 -26.83 -38.22
CA LEU A 92 35.97 -25.49 -38.29
C LEU A 92 34.42 -25.47 -38.31
N PRO A 93 33.71 -26.37 -39.02
CA PRO A 93 32.24 -26.34 -39.05
C PRO A 93 31.60 -26.76 -37.72
N LEU A 94 32.22 -27.67 -36.96
CA LEU A 94 31.73 -28.09 -35.64
C LEU A 94 31.87 -26.95 -34.62
N LYS A 95 33.02 -26.25 -34.65
CA LYS A 95 33.28 -25.05 -33.82
C LYS A 95 32.26 -23.93 -34.09
N ARG A 96 31.84 -23.75 -35.35
CA ARG A 96 30.78 -22.78 -35.72
C ARG A 96 29.39 -23.20 -35.23
N ARG A 97 29.04 -24.50 -35.30
CA ARG A 97 27.75 -25.01 -34.78
C ARG A 97 27.67 -24.89 -33.26
N LEU A 98 28.73 -25.27 -32.53
CA LEU A 98 28.81 -25.11 -31.07
C LEU A 98 28.71 -23.64 -30.65
N LYS A 99 29.41 -22.72 -31.34
CA LYS A 99 29.27 -21.28 -31.08
C LYS A 99 27.86 -20.76 -31.30
N ARG A 100 27.15 -21.24 -32.34
CA ARG A 100 25.74 -20.87 -32.57
C ARG A 100 24.82 -21.38 -31.48
N ILE A 101 25.00 -22.63 -31.04
CA ILE A 101 24.19 -23.22 -29.96
C ILE A 101 24.44 -22.44 -28.66
N LEU A 102 25.70 -22.16 -28.31
CA LEU A 102 26.06 -21.37 -27.13
C LEU A 102 25.42 -19.96 -27.19
N ALA A 103 25.55 -19.27 -28.33
CA ALA A 103 24.96 -17.94 -28.51
C ALA A 103 23.42 -17.97 -28.38
N LEU A 104 22.78 -18.99 -28.92
CA LEU A 104 21.32 -19.15 -28.86
C LEU A 104 20.85 -19.46 -27.44
N THR A 105 21.60 -20.29 -26.68
CA THR A 105 21.31 -20.53 -25.26
C THR A 105 21.45 -19.27 -24.41
N VAL A 106 22.52 -18.48 -24.61
CA VAL A 106 22.71 -17.20 -23.89
C VAL A 106 21.59 -16.22 -24.23
N MET A 107 21.18 -16.15 -25.51
CA MET A 107 20.09 -15.28 -25.94
C MET A 107 18.75 -15.66 -25.30
N VAL A 108 18.42 -16.96 -25.23
CA VAL A 108 17.20 -17.47 -24.58
C VAL A 108 17.22 -17.17 -23.08
N SER A 109 18.36 -17.36 -22.39
CA SER A 109 18.49 -17.02 -20.97
C SER A 109 18.28 -15.53 -20.70
N ILE A 110 18.82 -14.65 -21.56
CA ILE A 110 18.63 -13.21 -21.44
C ILE A 110 17.15 -12.85 -21.65
N LEU A 111 16.50 -13.42 -22.68
CA LEU A 111 15.08 -13.22 -22.95
C LEU A 111 14.19 -13.65 -21.76
N LEU A 112 14.51 -14.77 -21.12
CA LEU A 112 13.80 -15.24 -19.92
C LEU A 112 13.99 -14.29 -18.73
N ILE A 113 15.21 -13.80 -18.48
CA ILE A 113 15.48 -12.86 -17.38
C ILE A 113 14.73 -11.53 -17.62
N VAL A 114 14.76 -11.01 -18.84
CA VAL A 114 14.05 -9.77 -19.20
C VAL A 114 12.53 -9.96 -19.12
N GLY A 115 12.01 -11.11 -19.55
CA GLY A 115 10.59 -11.46 -19.43
C GLY A 115 10.13 -11.50 -17.96
N LEU A 116 10.91 -12.14 -17.09
CA LEU A 116 10.62 -12.20 -15.64
C LEU A 116 10.61 -10.80 -14.99
N GLN A 117 11.58 -9.95 -15.33
CA GLN A 117 11.62 -8.57 -14.82
C GLN A 117 10.42 -7.74 -15.28
N ALA A 118 9.95 -7.94 -16.51
CA ALA A 118 8.76 -7.26 -17.02
C ALA A 118 7.49 -7.71 -16.27
N VAL A 119 7.35 -9.02 -16.02
CA VAL A 119 6.22 -9.60 -15.26
C VAL A 119 6.21 -9.10 -13.82
N ASP A 120 7.35 -9.09 -13.12
CA ASP A 120 7.44 -8.57 -11.76
C ASP A 120 7.06 -7.07 -11.70
N GLY A 121 7.44 -6.30 -12.72
CA GLY A 121 7.01 -4.91 -12.87
C GLY A 121 5.49 -4.75 -13.03
N VAL A 122 4.85 -5.61 -13.83
CA VAL A 122 3.40 -5.61 -14.01
C VAL A 122 2.69 -6.02 -12.72
N ARG A 123 3.16 -7.07 -12.02
CA ARG A 123 2.57 -7.55 -10.77
C ARG A 123 2.62 -6.48 -9.68
N LYS A 124 3.78 -5.83 -9.51
CA LYS A 124 3.93 -4.73 -8.56
C LYS A 124 2.95 -3.60 -8.83
N ASN A 125 2.76 -3.24 -10.11
CA ASN A 125 1.78 -2.21 -10.50
C ASN A 125 0.33 -2.63 -10.22
N ILE A 126 -0.02 -3.91 -10.39
CA ILE A 126 -1.36 -4.43 -10.09
C ILE A 126 -1.60 -4.43 -8.58
N THR A 127 -0.67 -4.96 -7.78
CA THR A 127 -0.79 -4.98 -6.31
C THR A 127 -0.91 -3.57 -5.75
N GLU A 128 -0.09 -2.61 -6.22
CA GLU A 128 -0.19 -1.21 -5.80
C GLU A 128 -1.54 -0.57 -6.19
N ARG A 129 -2.11 -0.95 -7.34
CA ARG A 129 -3.45 -0.50 -7.76
C ARG A 129 -4.54 -1.06 -6.83
N THR A 130 -4.52 -2.36 -6.57
CA THR A 130 -5.52 -3.03 -5.73
C THR A 130 -5.48 -2.51 -4.30
N ALA A 131 -4.30 -2.47 -3.68
CA ALA A 131 -4.12 -1.95 -2.32
C ALA A 131 -4.61 -0.49 -2.19
N ARG A 132 -4.40 0.33 -3.23
CA ARG A 132 -4.89 1.72 -3.22
C ARG A 132 -6.39 1.83 -3.41
N GLN A 133 -6.99 1.01 -4.28
CA GLN A 133 -8.45 0.96 -4.41
C GLN A 133 -9.10 0.53 -3.10
N GLU A 134 -8.55 -0.50 -2.45
CA GLU A 134 -9.00 -0.94 -1.12
C GLU A 134 -8.88 0.18 -0.08
N ALA A 135 -7.76 0.90 -0.05
CA ALA A 135 -7.58 2.04 0.86
C ALA A 135 -8.57 3.19 0.59
N ILE A 136 -8.91 3.47 -0.68
CA ILE A 136 -9.92 4.48 -1.03
C ILE A 136 -11.32 4.01 -0.61
N ILE A 137 -11.63 2.72 -0.80
CA ILE A 137 -12.91 2.14 -0.35
C ILE A 137 -13.02 2.24 1.17
N GLU A 138 -11.97 1.84 1.89
CA GLU A 138 -11.90 1.93 3.35
C GLU A 138 -12.02 3.39 3.83
N PHE A 139 -11.27 4.31 3.21
CA PHE A 139 -11.37 5.75 3.50
C PHE A 139 -12.82 6.25 3.38
N ASN A 140 -13.50 5.92 2.28
CA ASN A 140 -14.88 6.33 2.03
C ASN A 140 -15.86 5.70 3.02
N GLN A 141 -15.61 4.45 3.44
CA GLN A 141 -16.41 3.79 4.48
C GLN A 141 -16.24 4.46 5.84
N ILE A 142 -15.00 4.74 6.26
CA ILE A 142 -14.72 5.46 7.50
C ILE A 142 -15.33 6.86 7.43
N GLN A 143 -15.16 7.57 6.32
CA GLN A 143 -15.75 8.90 6.09
C GLN A 143 -17.27 8.87 6.30
N LYS A 144 -17.98 7.91 5.69
CA LYS A 144 -19.43 7.75 5.85
C LYS A 144 -19.80 7.51 7.33
N THR A 145 -19.02 6.74 8.05
CA THR A 145 -19.23 6.49 9.49
C THR A 145 -19.04 7.76 10.32
N VAL A 146 -18.02 8.57 10.01
CA VAL A 146 -17.77 9.87 10.66
C VAL A 146 -18.92 10.85 10.37
N ASP A 147 -19.39 10.94 9.12
CA ASP A 147 -20.52 11.77 8.71
C ASP A 147 -21.79 11.44 9.51
N GLN A 148 -22.08 10.15 9.67
CA GLN A 148 -23.23 9.65 10.43
C GLN A 148 -23.08 9.87 11.94
N SER A 149 -21.84 9.97 12.42
CA SER A 149 -21.53 10.16 13.84
C SER A 149 -21.67 11.62 14.27
N LEU A 150 -21.35 12.58 13.40
CA LEU A 150 -21.36 14.00 13.77
C LEU A 150 -22.70 14.46 14.39
N PRO A 151 -23.89 14.20 13.82
CA PRO A 151 -25.14 14.64 14.44
C PRO A 151 -25.36 14.11 15.86
N LYS A 152 -24.86 12.90 16.15
CA LYS A 152 -24.91 12.31 17.50
C LYS A 152 -23.92 13.01 18.44
N VAL A 153 -22.71 13.29 17.96
CA VAL A 153 -21.69 14.04 18.71
C VAL A 153 -22.19 15.44 19.06
N LEU A 154 -22.83 16.14 18.11
CA LEU A 154 -23.37 17.48 18.33
C LEU A 154 -24.44 17.51 19.44
N LYS A 155 -25.23 16.43 19.59
CA LYS A 155 -26.22 16.30 20.67
C LYS A 155 -25.61 16.13 22.06
N LEU A 156 -24.33 15.74 22.16
CA LEU A 156 -23.63 15.66 23.46
C LEU A 156 -23.39 17.05 24.07
N PHE A 157 -23.47 18.12 23.26
CA PHE A 157 -23.30 19.49 23.72
C PHE A 157 -24.62 20.03 24.30
N THR A 158 -24.79 19.83 25.60
CA THR A 158 -25.98 20.30 26.34
C THR A 158 -26.07 21.83 26.37
N PRO A 159 -27.27 22.43 26.57
CA PRO A 159 -27.43 23.88 26.68
C PRO A 159 -26.53 24.56 27.73
N SER A 160 -26.31 23.90 28.87
CA SER A 160 -25.42 24.40 29.92
C SER A 160 -23.96 24.46 29.44
N LEU A 161 -23.50 23.40 28.78
CA LEU A 161 -22.15 23.33 28.23
C LEU A 161 -21.94 24.35 27.11
N LEU A 162 -22.91 24.50 26.21
CA LEU A 162 -22.86 25.51 25.15
C LEU A 162 -22.75 26.92 25.72
N LYS A 163 -23.48 27.21 26.81
CA LYS A 163 -23.36 28.46 27.53
C LYS A 163 -21.95 28.63 28.11
N SER A 164 -21.41 27.61 28.77
CA SER A 164 -20.04 27.63 29.29
C SER A 164 -18.97 27.81 28.21
N ILE A 165 -19.18 27.25 27.01
CA ILE A 165 -18.32 27.48 25.84
C ILE A 165 -18.41 28.93 25.40
N GLN A 166 -19.63 29.48 25.25
CA GLN A 166 -19.84 30.86 24.83
C GLN A 166 -19.22 31.88 25.81
N THR A 167 -19.32 31.62 27.11
CA THR A 167 -18.79 32.50 28.16
C THR A 167 -17.33 32.22 28.50
N ASN A 168 -16.68 31.26 27.84
CA ASN A 168 -15.31 30.80 28.11
C ASN A 168 -15.09 30.36 29.58
N THR A 169 -16.11 29.75 30.19
CA THR A 169 -16.10 29.24 31.58
C THR A 169 -16.12 27.71 31.67
N ILE A 170 -15.97 27.01 30.54
CA ILE A 170 -15.94 25.55 30.48
C ILE A 170 -14.77 24.98 31.29
N SER A 171 -15.02 23.94 32.09
CA SER A 171 -13.97 23.28 32.87
C SER A 171 -13.22 22.24 32.03
N ALA A 172 -11.97 21.97 32.41
CA ALA A 172 -11.17 20.93 31.78
C ALA A 172 -11.79 19.53 31.94
N SER A 173 -12.44 19.26 33.08
CA SER A 173 -13.08 17.97 33.34
C SER A 173 -14.29 17.73 32.43
N GLU A 174 -15.17 18.73 32.29
CA GLU A 174 -16.35 18.62 31.41
C GLU A 174 -15.96 18.39 29.96
N ILE A 175 -14.97 19.12 29.45
CA ILE A 175 -14.54 18.93 28.05
C ILE A 175 -13.82 17.58 27.86
N ASN A 176 -13.03 17.13 28.86
CA ASN A 176 -12.36 15.84 28.81
C ASN A 176 -13.36 14.69 28.69
N GLN A 177 -14.43 14.75 29.50
CA GLN A 177 -15.49 13.74 29.47
C GLN A 177 -16.13 13.64 28.09
N ILE A 178 -16.32 14.77 27.39
CA ILE A 178 -16.88 14.77 26.03
C ILE A 178 -15.89 14.18 25.03
N PHE A 179 -14.62 14.60 25.09
CA PHE A 179 -13.59 14.06 24.21
C PHE A 179 -13.40 12.55 24.38
N GLU A 180 -13.38 12.04 25.61
CA GLU A 180 -13.31 10.61 25.88
C GLU A 180 -14.60 9.89 25.48
N SER A 181 -15.77 10.48 25.74
CA SER A 181 -17.06 9.89 25.34
C SER A 181 -17.13 9.72 23.82
N VAL A 182 -16.69 10.72 23.05
CA VAL A 182 -16.63 10.64 21.59
C VAL A 182 -15.62 9.61 21.12
N ARG A 183 -14.44 9.53 21.73
CA ARG A 183 -13.42 8.55 21.35
C ARG A 183 -13.88 7.11 21.60
N VAL A 184 -14.50 6.85 22.75
CA VAL A 184 -14.86 5.49 23.18
C VAL A 184 -16.19 5.02 22.57
N SER A 185 -17.12 5.94 22.32
CA SER A 185 -18.49 5.57 21.91
C SER A 185 -18.70 5.48 20.40
N PHE A 186 -17.70 5.86 19.59
CA PHE A 186 -17.82 5.90 18.14
C PHE A 186 -16.76 5.02 17.46
N PRO A 187 -17.10 4.33 16.35
CA PRO A 187 -16.15 3.50 15.62
C PRO A 187 -14.94 4.28 15.13
N HIS A 188 -13.79 3.60 15.05
CA HIS A 188 -12.51 4.17 14.59
C HIS A 188 -11.95 5.29 15.49
N GLU A 189 -12.44 5.41 16.73
CA GLU A 189 -11.92 6.30 17.77
C GLU A 189 -11.65 7.74 17.27
N PRO A 190 -12.68 8.44 16.77
CA PRO A 190 -12.48 9.74 16.14
C PRO A 190 -11.98 10.78 17.17
N SER A 191 -11.05 11.60 16.74
CA SER A 191 -10.58 12.77 17.48
C SER A 191 -11.57 13.93 17.33
N LEU A 192 -11.93 14.53 18.47
CA LEU A 192 -12.78 15.72 18.53
C LEU A 192 -11.91 16.95 18.79
N ALA A 193 -12.13 18.01 18.02
CA ALA A 193 -11.56 19.32 18.26
C ALA A 193 -12.63 20.41 18.14
N LEU A 194 -12.53 21.43 18.99
CA LEU A 194 -13.38 22.61 18.97
C LEU A 194 -12.56 23.82 18.56
N LEU A 195 -13.14 24.67 17.72
CA LEU A 195 -12.61 26.00 17.43
C LEU A 195 -13.61 27.05 17.92
N ILE A 196 -13.18 27.89 18.85
CA ILE A 196 -14.03 28.85 19.56
C ILE A 196 -13.50 30.27 19.30
N PRO A 197 -14.37 31.28 19.05
CA PRO A 197 -13.96 32.67 18.95
C PRO A 197 -13.24 33.15 20.22
N ALA A 198 -12.12 33.84 20.05
CA ALA A 198 -11.32 34.37 21.14
C ALA A 198 -11.53 35.88 21.33
N LYS A 199 -11.10 36.41 22.49
CA LYS A 199 -10.93 37.85 22.67
C LYS A 199 -9.63 38.32 22.01
N GLN A 200 -9.60 39.58 21.58
CA GLN A 200 -8.40 40.19 21.00
C GLN A 200 -7.18 40.06 21.94
N PRO A 201 -5.96 39.85 21.40
CA PRO A 201 -5.57 39.97 20.00
C PRO A 201 -5.87 38.73 19.13
N TYR A 202 -6.29 37.62 19.74
CA TYR A 202 -6.56 36.38 19.02
C TYR A 202 -7.94 36.38 18.36
N LYS A 203 -8.06 35.66 17.25
CA LYS A 203 -9.33 35.47 16.55
C LYS A 203 -10.05 34.22 17.02
N TYR A 204 -9.29 33.13 17.22
CA TYR A 204 -9.82 31.85 17.66
C TYR A 204 -8.91 31.18 18.68
N TYR A 205 -9.45 30.23 19.44
CA TYR A 205 -8.67 29.24 20.16
C TYR A 205 -9.21 27.84 19.91
N LYS A 206 -8.32 26.85 19.90
CA LYS A 206 -8.64 25.44 19.71
C LYS A 206 -8.60 24.70 21.04
N LEU A 207 -9.60 23.86 21.27
CA LEU A 207 -9.61 22.84 22.31
C LEU A 207 -9.63 21.47 21.66
N ASP A 208 -8.65 20.65 21.98
CA ASP A 208 -8.61 19.22 21.68
C ASP A 208 -8.02 18.51 22.91
N ARG A 209 -7.80 17.20 22.82
CA ARG A 209 -7.24 16.43 23.93
C ARG A 209 -5.88 16.95 24.41
N GLN A 210 -5.08 17.58 23.53
CA GLN A 210 -3.77 18.14 23.88
C GLN A 210 -3.89 19.47 24.62
N ALA A 211 -5.04 20.13 24.54
CA ALA A 211 -5.34 21.33 25.32
C ALA A 211 -5.65 21.02 26.79
N ILE A 212 -5.69 19.75 27.21
CA ILE A 212 -5.94 19.33 28.58
C ILE A 212 -4.59 18.98 29.22
N ALA A 213 -4.19 19.74 30.23
CA ALA A 213 -2.95 19.52 30.96
C ALA A 213 -3.25 19.24 32.44
N LEU A 214 -2.33 18.57 33.12
CA LEU A 214 -2.40 18.34 34.56
C LEU A 214 -1.47 19.32 35.27
N ASP A 215 -1.94 19.92 36.35
CA ASP A 215 -1.10 20.75 37.21
C ASP A 215 -0.21 19.88 38.12
N LYS A 216 0.54 20.52 39.03
CA LYS A 216 1.42 19.83 39.98
C LYS A 216 0.67 18.88 40.94
N ASN A 217 -0.64 19.08 41.11
CA ASN A 217 -1.51 18.32 42.00
C ASN A 217 -2.40 17.32 41.23
N SER A 218 -2.10 17.06 39.95
CA SER A 218 -2.90 16.21 39.07
C SER A 218 -4.33 16.72 38.82
N VAL A 219 -4.58 18.01 38.98
CA VAL A 219 -5.86 18.63 38.63
C VAL A 219 -5.84 19.04 37.15
N PRO A 220 -6.83 18.60 36.36
CA PRO A 220 -6.91 18.97 34.95
C PRO A 220 -7.23 20.45 34.78
N TYR A 221 -6.48 21.13 33.92
CA TYR A 221 -6.73 22.50 33.49
C TYR A 221 -6.62 22.64 31.96
N LEU A 222 -7.21 23.72 31.44
CA LEU A 222 -7.19 24.01 30.01
C LEU A 222 -5.97 24.86 29.65
N ARG A 223 -5.23 24.40 28.64
CA ARG A 223 -4.17 25.13 27.94
C ARG A 223 -4.53 25.25 26.46
N PRO A 224 -5.46 26.16 26.08
CA PRO A 224 -5.92 26.29 24.71
C PRO A 224 -4.80 26.74 23.78
N GLN A 225 -4.88 26.32 22.52
CA GLN A 225 -4.01 26.84 21.47
C GLN A 225 -4.68 28.05 20.80
N PHE A 226 -4.05 29.22 20.88
CA PHE A 226 -4.60 30.46 20.34
C PHE A 226 -4.11 30.74 18.92
N TYR A 227 -4.99 31.32 18.09
CA TYR A 227 -4.74 31.63 16.69
C TYR A 227 -5.09 33.10 16.43
N LEU A 228 -4.11 33.87 15.93
CA LEU A 228 -4.36 35.19 15.30
C LEU A 228 -5.12 35.01 13.97
N GLY A 229 -4.81 33.91 13.29
CA GLY A 229 -5.40 33.42 12.05
C GLY A 229 -4.69 32.12 11.66
N PHE A 230 -5.21 31.39 10.68
CA PHE A 230 -4.53 30.21 10.16
C PHE A 230 -3.48 30.60 9.12
N PRO A 231 -2.34 29.90 9.01
CA PRO A 231 -1.37 30.14 7.94
C PRO A 231 -1.98 29.89 6.55
N ASN A 232 -2.91 28.92 6.45
CA ASN A 232 -3.55 28.57 5.21
C ASN A 232 -4.75 29.50 4.92
N GLN A 233 -4.69 30.24 3.80
CA GLN A 233 -5.77 31.15 3.39
C GLN A 233 -7.08 30.43 3.10
N VAL A 234 -7.03 29.21 2.52
CA VAL A 234 -8.22 28.40 2.25
C VAL A 234 -8.89 28.01 3.57
N GLU A 235 -8.10 27.59 4.56
CA GLU A 235 -8.62 27.28 5.90
C GLU A 235 -9.30 28.49 6.56
N ASN A 236 -8.68 29.67 6.49
CA ASN A 236 -9.31 30.90 6.98
C ASN A 236 -10.66 31.18 6.33
N GLN A 237 -10.77 30.98 5.00
CA GLN A 237 -12.02 31.19 4.26
C GLN A 237 -13.09 30.16 4.64
N VAL A 238 -12.71 28.88 4.76
CA VAL A 238 -13.62 27.79 5.17
C VAL A 238 -14.17 28.08 6.57
N VAL A 239 -13.28 28.37 7.53
CA VAL A 239 -13.66 28.67 8.91
C VAL A 239 -14.59 29.88 8.99
N ALA A 240 -14.27 30.95 8.27
CA ALA A 240 -15.12 32.14 8.23
C ALA A 240 -16.53 31.81 7.69
N LYS A 241 -16.63 31.07 6.59
CA LYS A 241 -17.91 30.65 6.01
C LYS A 241 -18.73 29.76 6.96
N LEU A 242 -18.08 28.83 7.64
CA LEU A 242 -18.75 27.95 8.62
C LEU A 242 -19.33 28.76 9.79
N PHE A 243 -18.59 29.73 10.33
CA PHE A 243 -19.13 30.64 11.36
C PHE A 243 -20.27 31.52 10.83
N SER A 244 -20.23 31.90 9.55
CA SER A 244 -21.35 32.55 8.84
C SER A 244 -22.47 31.59 8.43
N LYS A 245 -22.46 30.33 8.91
CA LYS A 245 -23.45 29.27 8.64
C LYS A 245 -23.58 28.88 7.17
N GLN A 246 -22.51 29.02 6.41
CA GLN A 246 -22.43 28.60 5.01
C GLN A 246 -21.65 27.28 4.89
N VAL A 247 -22.09 26.41 3.98
CA VAL A 247 -21.35 25.21 3.61
C VAL A 247 -20.21 25.59 2.67
N TYR A 248 -19.06 24.94 2.83
CA TYR A 248 -17.93 25.09 1.92
C TYR A 248 -17.29 23.73 1.65
N ALA A 249 -17.44 23.26 0.42
CA ALA A 249 -16.84 22.00 -0.01
C ALA A 249 -15.39 22.22 -0.48
N LEU A 250 -14.49 21.40 0.04
CA LEU A 250 -13.09 21.37 -0.38
C LEU A 250 -12.94 20.44 -1.58
N LYS A 251 -12.20 20.91 -2.60
CA LYS A 251 -11.87 20.11 -3.80
C LYS A 251 -10.42 19.61 -3.79
N ASN A 252 -9.57 20.27 -3.02
CA ASN A 252 -8.14 20.01 -2.95
C ASN A 252 -7.75 19.59 -1.53
N GLU A 253 -6.57 19.01 -1.40
CA GLU A 253 -5.98 18.68 -0.11
C GLU A 253 -5.77 19.93 0.75
N LEU A 254 -6.14 19.84 2.01
CA LEU A 254 -5.98 20.84 3.05
C LEU A 254 -5.49 20.14 4.31
N LYS A 255 -4.21 20.34 4.63
CA LYS A 255 -3.59 19.96 5.90
C LYS A 255 -3.44 21.20 6.78
N GLY A 256 -4.56 21.68 7.30
CA GLY A 256 -4.66 22.87 8.12
C GLY A 256 -4.35 22.64 9.60
N GLY A 257 -4.38 23.71 10.38
CA GLY A 257 -4.17 23.63 11.84
C GLY A 257 -5.41 23.14 12.61
N PHE A 258 -6.59 23.38 12.06
CA PHE A 258 -7.88 22.91 12.59
C PHE A 258 -8.56 21.91 11.64
N ILE A 259 -8.61 22.19 10.34
CA ILE A 259 -9.23 21.31 9.34
C ILE A 259 -8.14 20.51 8.62
N ASN A 260 -8.23 19.18 8.69
CA ASN A 260 -7.42 18.28 7.88
C ASN A 260 -8.31 17.35 7.06
N ASN A 261 -8.42 17.60 5.77
CA ASN A 261 -9.29 16.81 4.90
C ASN A 261 -8.59 15.64 4.19
N THR A 262 -7.29 15.40 4.46
CA THR A 262 -6.60 14.21 3.95
C THR A 262 -6.84 12.98 4.84
N ASN A 263 -7.58 13.18 5.92
CA ASN A 263 -8.07 12.14 6.82
C ASN A 263 -9.60 12.08 6.72
N PRO A 264 -10.22 10.90 6.98
CA PRO A 264 -11.66 10.80 7.11
C PRO A 264 -12.12 11.75 8.21
N SER A 265 -12.86 12.77 7.82
CA SER A 265 -13.14 13.90 8.69
C SER A 265 -14.40 14.62 8.27
N TYR A 266 -15.09 15.18 9.25
CA TYR A 266 -16.29 15.95 9.05
C TYR A 266 -16.36 17.08 10.08
N TRP A 267 -17.04 18.16 9.75
CA TRP A 267 -17.12 19.32 10.63
C TRP A 267 -18.53 19.92 10.67
N GLY A 268 -18.85 20.52 11.81
CA GLY A 268 -20.16 21.08 12.12
C GLY A 268 -20.06 22.36 12.93
N VAL A 269 -21.22 22.93 13.27
CA VAL A 269 -21.31 24.20 13.99
C VAL A 269 -22.13 24.02 15.26
N LEU A 270 -21.57 24.44 16.39
CA LEU A 270 -22.32 24.56 17.64
C LEU A 270 -23.02 25.91 17.69
N LYS A 271 -24.30 25.88 18.04
CA LYS A 271 -25.17 27.03 18.15
C LYS A 271 -25.77 27.14 19.55
N LEU A 272 -25.93 28.37 19.99
CA LEU A 272 -26.76 28.74 21.13
C LEU A 272 -27.56 29.97 20.72
N ASN A 273 -28.88 29.96 20.94
CA ASN A 273 -29.79 31.05 20.55
C ASN A 273 -29.64 31.48 19.08
N ASN A 274 -29.49 30.49 18.18
CA ASN A 274 -29.24 30.70 16.74
C ASN A 274 -27.95 31.47 16.42
N GLN A 275 -27.02 31.65 17.36
CA GLN A 275 -25.68 32.19 17.09
C GLN A 275 -24.66 31.06 17.02
N ALA A 276 -23.75 31.07 16.03
CA ALA A 276 -22.65 30.13 15.97
C ALA A 276 -21.61 30.49 17.05
N ILE A 277 -21.36 29.58 17.99
CA ILE A 277 -20.45 29.80 19.12
C ILE A 277 -19.14 29.03 18.99
N ALA A 278 -19.13 27.92 18.26
CA ALA A 278 -17.93 27.13 18.02
C ALA A 278 -18.08 26.28 16.74
N LEU A 279 -16.95 25.89 16.15
CA LEU A 279 -16.90 24.84 15.15
C LEU A 279 -16.45 23.54 15.79
N VAL A 280 -17.01 22.44 15.32
CA VAL A 280 -16.64 21.09 15.72
C VAL A 280 -15.93 20.43 14.54
N TYR A 281 -14.76 19.87 14.78
CA TYR A 281 -14.05 19.01 13.86
C TYR A 281 -14.01 17.60 14.45
N LEU A 282 -14.42 16.61 13.67
CA LEU A 282 -14.37 15.20 13.99
C LEU A 282 -13.51 14.51 12.94
N GLY A 283 -12.38 13.94 13.32
CA GLY A 283 -11.44 13.32 12.38
C GLY A 283 -10.87 12.02 12.89
N VAL A 284 -10.73 11.04 11.99
CA VAL A 284 -10.10 9.74 12.27
C VAL A 284 -8.65 9.78 11.77
N ASN A 285 -7.71 9.29 12.56
CA ASN A 285 -6.34 9.15 12.09
C ASN A 285 -6.24 7.98 11.12
N TYR A 286 -6.16 8.27 9.83
CA TYR A 286 -6.04 7.28 8.77
C TYR A 286 -4.95 7.72 7.80
N THR A 287 -4.05 6.80 7.44
CA THR A 287 -2.96 7.11 6.51
C THR A 287 -3.32 6.60 5.14
N CYS A 288 -3.72 7.49 4.25
CA CYS A 288 -3.94 7.12 2.85
C CYS A 288 -2.61 6.90 2.12
N PRO A 289 -2.52 5.90 1.22
CA PRO A 289 -1.36 5.72 0.35
C PRO A 289 -1.07 6.96 -0.50
N GLN A 290 0.22 7.27 -0.70
CA GLN A 290 0.65 8.43 -1.49
C GLN A 290 0.28 8.29 -2.98
N PRO A 291 -0.02 9.41 -3.67
CA PRO A 291 -0.28 9.38 -5.10
C PRO A 291 0.95 8.99 -5.94
N THR A 292 0.78 8.01 -6.82
CA THR A 292 1.78 7.58 -7.82
C THR A 292 1.47 8.17 -9.20
N LYS A 293 2.45 8.17 -10.12
CA LYS A 293 2.29 8.69 -11.50
C LYS A 293 1.14 8.04 -12.29
N LEU A 294 0.73 6.83 -11.91
CA LEU A 294 -0.25 6.01 -12.62
C LEU A 294 -1.68 6.11 -12.08
N ILE A 295 -1.88 6.65 -10.88
CA ILE A 295 -3.20 6.75 -10.23
C ILE A 295 -3.30 8.10 -9.51
N LYS A 296 -4.24 8.95 -9.92
CA LYS A 296 -4.40 10.32 -9.42
C LYS A 296 -5.39 10.45 -8.26
N ASP A 297 -6.17 9.41 -7.95
CA ASP A 297 -7.24 9.48 -6.95
C ASP A 297 -6.68 9.61 -5.53
N THR A 298 -7.01 10.69 -4.86
CA THR A 298 -6.52 11.04 -3.52
C THR A 298 -7.62 10.87 -2.48
N CYS A 299 -7.26 10.37 -1.30
CA CYS A 299 -8.16 10.36 -0.15
C CYS A 299 -8.39 11.78 0.34
N ILE A 300 -9.49 12.39 -0.09
CA ILE A 300 -9.88 13.74 0.29
C ILE A 300 -11.32 13.72 0.78
N SER A 301 -11.53 14.17 2.01
CA SER A 301 -12.86 14.54 2.48
C SER A 301 -13.26 15.87 1.84
N PRO A 302 -14.38 15.94 1.10
CA PRO A 302 -14.87 17.21 0.59
C PRO A 302 -15.43 18.11 1.70
N GLY A 303 -15.56 17.59 2.92
CA GLY A 303 -16.26 18.25 4.00
C GLY A 303 -17.77 18.08 3.96
N PRO A 304 -18.50 18.87 4.76
CA PRO A 304 -19.93 18.75 4.90
C PRO A 304 -20.65 19.10 3.62
N LYS A 305 -21.57 18.23 3.20
CA LYS A 305 -22.55 18.54 2.16
C LYS A 305 -23.69 19.40 2.71
N THR A 306 -23.98 19.23 4.00
CA THR A 306 -24.98 19.99 4.75
C THR A 306 -24.38 20.44 6.07
N LEU A 307 -24.74 21.65 6.51
CA LEU A 307 -24.24 22.18 7.77
C LEU A 307 -25.01 21.55 8.93
N HIS A 308 -24.41 20.57 9.60
CA HIS A 308 -24.98 20.01 10.82
C HIS A 308 -24.74 20.92 12.00
N THR A 309 -25.81 21.18 12.75
CA THR A 309 -25.78 21.94 13.99
C THR A 309 -26.51 21.17 15.07
N ASN A 310 -26.13 21.40 16.32
CA ASN A 310 -26.86 20.88 17.47
C ASN A 310 -28.26 21.51 17.60
#